data_AF-A0A1H6ANP1-F1
#
_entry.id   AF-A0A1H6ANP1-F1
#
_cell.length_a   1.000
_cell.length_b   1.000
_cell.length_c   1.000
_cell.angle_alpha   90.00
_cell.angle_beta   90.00
_cell.angle_gamma   90.00
#
_symmetry.space_group_name_H-M   'P 1'
#
loop_
_entity.id
_entity.type
_entity.pdbx_description
1 polymer ?
#
loop_
_entity_poly.entity_id
_entity_poly.type
_entity_poly.pdbx_seq_one_letter_code
_entity_poly.pdbx_strand_id
1 'polypeptide(L)'
;MKLVKTISAFVLLGIITISCGQKKQAESSEMTDSTAVAMDTAVVAETSNIVDVAAGNADFSTLVTAVKAAGLVETLSGDGPFTVFAPNNAAFAKLPAGTVDGLLKPESLDKLKAILTYHVVAGKFDAAAVTDAINKNNGKYSVTTVQGGSIVLSLKDGKVMLTDANGGTSTVVLADVAASNGVIHAIDTVVMPK
;
A
#
# COMPACT_ATOMS: atom_id res chain seq x y z
N MET A 1 41.03 30.36 19.30
CA MET A 1 40.42 29.52 18.24
C MET A 1 40.39 30.38 16.98
N LYS A 2 41.48 30.42 16.18
CA LYS A 2 41.72 29.62 14.96
C LYS A 2 40.45 29.46 14.09
N LEU A 3 40.39 29.83 12.82
CA LEU A 3 41.12 30.75 11.95
C LEU A 3 40.23 30.83 10.69
N VAL A 4 39.89 32.03 10.24
CA VAL A 4 39.20 32.29 8.97
C VAL A 4 40.05 31.73 7.82
N LYS A 5 39.48 30.89 6.95
CA LYS A 5 40.21 30.32 5.80
C LYS A 5 39.70 30.88 4.48
N THR A 6 40.67 31.48 3.81
CA THR A 6 40.68 32.40 2.68
C THR A 6 40.25 31.75 1.35
N ILE A 7 39.53 32.54 0.57
CA ILE A 7 39.29 32.39 -0.86
C ILE A 7 40.64 32.56 -1.58
N SER A 8 41.00 31.63 -2.47
CA SER A 8 42.15 31.78 -3.36
C SER A 8 41.78 31.30 -4.76
N ALA A 9 41.71 32.28 -5.68
CA ALA A 9 41.55 32.11 -7.11
C ALA A 9 42.91 31.84 -7.75
N PHE A 10 43.02 30.85 -8.64
CA PHE A 10 44.13 30.52 -9.55
C PHE A 10 43.68 29.21 -10.25
N VAL A 11 43.65 28.97 -11.56
CA VAL A 11 44.52 29.29 -12.70
C VAL A 11 43.68 29.13 -13.98
N LEU A 12 43.90 30.00 -14.95
CA LEU A 12 43.48 29.89 -16.35
C LEU A 12 44.48 29.02 -17.14
N LEU A 13 44.00 28.32 -18.20
CA LEU A 13 44.68 28.04 -19.49
C LEU A 13 44.93 26.56 -19.88
N GLY A 14 44.39 26.15 -21.04
CA GLY A 14 44.78 24.97 -21.83
C GLY A 14 43.58 24.16 -22.38
N ILE A 15 42.90 24.54 -23.48
CA ILE A 15 43.23 24.40 -24.93
C ILE A 15 43.03 22.97 -25.50
N ILE A 16 41.93 22.83 -26.28
CA ILE A 16 41.72 22.14 -27.59
C ILE A 16 41.64 20.60 -27.66
N THR A 17 40.53 20.09 -28.22
CA THR A 17 40.42 19.29 -29.48
C THR A 17 38.94 18.87 -29.68
N ILE A 18 38.13 19.59 -30.47
CA ILE A 18 37.75 19.33 -31.88
C ILE A 18 37.43 17.85 -32.21
N SER A 19 36.14 17.52 -32.27
CA SER A 19 35.53 16.60 -33.25
C SER A 19 34.01 16.81 -33.23
N CYS A 20 33.50 17.75 -34.02
CA CYS A 20 32.86 17.55 -35.33
C CYS A 20 31.39 17.07 -35.22
N GLY A 21 30.43 17.93 -35.60
CA GLY A 21 29.14 17.47 -36.14
C GLY A 21 27.86 18.23 -35.76
N GLN A 22 27.53 19.28 -36.52
CA GLN A 22 26.17 19.72 -36.94
C GLN A 22 25.23 20.37 -35.89
N LYS A 23 24.93 21.68 -36.03
CA LYS A 23 23.70 22.31 -36.61
C LYS A 23 22.43 22.03 -35.77
N LYS A 24 21.43 22.88 -35.55
CA LYS A 24 21.08 24.29 -35.81
C LYS A 24 19.64 24.41 -35.24
N GLN A 25 19.36 25.45 -34.46
CA GLN A 25 18.10 26.22 -34.32
C GLN A 25 16.71 25.54 -34.49
N ALA A 26 15.91 25.66 -33.42
CA ALA A 26 14.49 26.05 -33.32
C ALA A 26 13.41 25.60 -34.34
N GLU A 27 12.24 25.34 -33.74
CA GLU A 27 10.87 25.69 -34.20
C GLU A 27 10.05 24.65 -34.98
N SER A 28 8.91 24.30 -34.35
CA SER A 28 7.58 23.97 -34.89
C SER A 28 7.43 23.00 -36.07
N SER A 29 6.68 21.91 -35.87
CA SER A 29 5.50 21.63 -36.70
C SER A 29 4.61 20.54 -36.10
N GLU A 30 3.32 20.69 -36.37
CA GLU A 30 2.16 19.91 -35.91
C GLU A 30 2.13 18.41 -36.31
N MET A 31 1.24 17.73 -35.57
CA MET A 31 0.62 16.41 -35.75
C MET A 31 0.75 15.73 -37.11
N THR A 32 1.00 14.42 -37.10
CA THR A 32 0.14 13.43 -37.78
C THR A 32 0.47 12.01 -37.30
N ASP A 33 -0.62 11.28 -37.01
CA ASP A 33 -0.84 9.86 -37.31
C ASP A 33 -0.04 8.74 -36.62
N SER A 34 -0.82 7.88 -35.95
CA SER A 34 -0.63 6.46 -35.63
C SER A 34 0.78 5.91 -35.39
N THR A 35 0.97 5.36 -34.18
CA THR A 35 1.52 4.01 -33.87
C THR A 35 2.33 4.04 -32.57
N ALA A 36 2.10 3.04 -31.73
CA ALA A 36 2.84 2.68 -30.51
C ALA A 36 2.73 3.69 -29.36
N VAL A 37 1.73 3.46 -28.51
CA VAL A 37 1.85 3.71 -27.07
C VAL A 37 3.03 2.89 -26.54
N ALA A 38 4.23 3.43 -26.67
CA ALA A 38 5.33 3.06 -25.79
C ALA A 38 4.88 3.47 -24.40
N MET A 39 4.33 2.50 -23.66
CA MET A 39 4.26 2.57 -22.21
C MET A 39 5.68 2.84 -21.74
N ASP A 40 5.94 4.10 -21.44
CA ASP A 40 7.07 4.57 -20.68
C ASP A 40 7.06 3.76 -19.39
N THR A 41 7.79 2.65 -19.45
CA THR A 41 7.98 1.74 -18.34
C THR A 41 8.96 2.47 -17.47
N ALA A 42 8.43 3.41 -16.69
CA ALA A 42 9.11 3.98 -15.56
C ALA A 42 9.50 2.78 -14.69
N VAL A 43 10.77 2.39 -14.82
CA VAL A 43 11.52 1.59 -13.87
C VAL A 43 11.50 2.36 -12.56
N VAL A 44 10.42 2.20 -11.81
CA VAL A 44 10.29 2.65 -10.42
C VAL A 44 11.18 1.73 -9.62
N ALA A 45 12.15 2.30 -8.90
CA ALA A 45 13.02 1.58 -8.00
C ALA A 45 12.20 0.63 -7.11
N GLU A 46 12.47 -0.67 -7.27
CA GLU A 46 11.83 -1.84 -6.68
C GLU A 46 11.56 -1.69 -5.18
N THR A 47 10.42 -1.10 -4.85
CA THR A 47 9.82 -1.23 -3.52
C THR A 47 8.45 -1.82 -3.77
N SER A 48 8.31 -3.11 -3.45
CA SER A 48 7.09 -3.87 -3.67
C SER A 48 5.90 -3.16 -3.02
N ASN A 49 4.86 -2.90 -3.80
CA ASN A 49 3.63 -2.31 -3.26
C ASN A 49 2.86 -3.34 -2.43
N ILE A 50 1.76 -2.93 -1.80
CA ILE A 50 0.95 -3.83 -0.96
C ILE A 50 0.52 -5.09 -1.71
N VAL A 51 0.15 -4.96 -2.98
CA VAL A 51 -0.29 -6.09 -3.82
C VAL A 51 0.88 -7.02 -4.14
N ASP A 52 2.06 -6.47 -4.44
CA ASP A 52 3.27 -7.24 -4.74
C ASP A 52 3.75 -8.02 -3.49
N VAL A 53 3.76 -7.36 -2.33
CA VAL A 53 4.12 -8.00 -1.05
C VAL A 53 3.13 -9.12 -0.72
N ALA A 54 1.83 -8.90 -0.95
CA ALA A 54 0.81 -9.93 -0.77
C ALA A 54 0.96 -11.08 -1.78
N ALA A 55 1.27 -10.78 -3.05
CA ALA A 55 1.48 -11.77 -4.10
C ALA A 55 2.75 -12.61 -3.89
N GLY A 56 3.78 -12.03 -3.28
CA GLY A 56 5.00 -12.73 -2.90
C GLY A 56 4.85 -13.69 -1.72
N ASN A 57 3.73 -13.65 -1.00
CA ASN A 57 3.48 -14.51 0.16
C ASN A 57 2.31 -15.48 -0.07
N ALA A 58 2.59 -16.78 0.06
CA ALA A 58 1.58 -17.83 -0.09
C ALA A 58 0.42 -17.69 0.89
N ASP A 59 0.64 -17.12 2.08
CA ASP A 59 -0.41 -16.93 3.10
C ASP A 59 -1.46 -15.89 2.71
N PHE A 60 -1.21 -15.06 1.68
CA PHE A 60 -2.16 -14.04 1.20
C PHE A 60 -2.71 -14.37 -0.20
N SER A 61 -2.46 -15.58 -0.73
CA SER A 61 -2.91 -15.99 -2.07
C SER A 61 -4.42 -15.83 -2.28
N THR A 62 -5.23 -16.11 -1.24
CA THR A 62 -6.69 -15.94 -1.28
C THR A 62 -7.08 -14.47 -1.42
N LEU A 63 -6.41 -13.58 -0.67
CA LEU A 63 -6.63 -12.14 -0.72
C LEU A 63 -6.26 -11.57 -2.10
N VAL A 64 -5.10 -11.98 -2.65
CA VAL A 64 -4.66 -11.52 -3.98
C VAL A 64 -5.67 -11.92 -5.06
N THR A 65 -6.22 -13.13 -4.97
CA THR A 65 -7.28 -13.61 -5.88
C THR A 65 -8.54 -12.75 -5.74
N ALA A 66 -8.96 -12.44 -4.52
CA ALA A 66 -10.10 -11.58 -4.24
C ALA A 66 -9.89 -10.14 -4.76
N VAL A 67 -8.73 -9.54 -4.53
CA VAL A 67 -8.41 -8.18 -5.01
C VAL A 67 -8.40 -8.11 -6.53
N LYS A 68 -7.85 -9.13 -7.20
CA LYS A 68 -7.88 -9.26 -8.67
C LYS A 68 -9.31 -9.41 -9.18
N ALA A 69 -10.12 -10.27 -8.57
CA ALA A 69 -11.53 -10.46 -8.95
C ALA A 69 -12.36 -9.17 -8.73
N ALA A 70 -12.07 -8.43 -7.67
CA ALA A 70 -12.72 -7.15 -7.35
C ALA A 70 -12.22 -5.97 -8.20
N GLY A 71 -11.14 -6.13 -8.97
CA GLY A 71 -10.53 -5.05 -9.74
C GLY A 71 -9.93 -3.93 -8.88
N LEU A 72 -9.50 -4.24 -7.65
CA LEU A 72 -8.94 -3.26 -6.71
C LEU A 72 -7.41 -3.18 -6.75
N VAL A 73 -6.76 -3.93 -7.64
CA VAL A 73 -5.30 -3.94 -7.77
C VAL A 73 -4.77 -2.54 -8.02
N GLU A 74 -5.36 -1.79 -8.94
CA GLU A 74 -4.92 -0.43 -9.28
C GLU A 74 -5.10 0.52 -8.09
N THR A 75 -6.23 0.45 -7.40
CA THR A 75 -6.50 1.27 -6.21
C THR A 75 -5.54 0.99 -5.06
N LEU A 76 -5.23 -0.29 -4.81
CA LEU A 76 -4.31 -0.72 -3.75
C LEU A 76 -2.84 -0.60 -4.13
N SER A 77 -2.54 -0.34 -5.41
CA SER A 77 -1.20 -0.02 -5.90
C SER A 77 -0.98 1.49 -6.06
N GLY A 78 -2.02 2.30 -5.86
CA GLY A 78 -1.94 3.75 -5.96
C GLY A 78 -1.07 4.40 -4.89
N ASP A 79 -0.87 5.72 -5.02
CA ASP A 79 -0.05 6.52 -4.12
C ASP A 79 -0.60 6.49 -2.69
N GLY A 80 0.21 5.91 -1.79
CA GLY A 80 -0.08 5.76 -0.37
C GLY A 80 0.02 7.07 0.43
N PRO A 81 -0.09 7.01 1.77
CA PRO A 81 0.03 5.81 2.59
C PRO A 81 -1.30 5.10 2.89
N PHE A 82 -1.32 3.78 2.72
CA PHE A 82 -2.41 2.91 3.15
C PHE A 82 -1.97 1.97 4.27
N THR A 83 -2.89 1.65 5.18
CA THR A 83 -2.70 0.55 6.14
C THR A 83 -3.70 -0.54 5.81
N VAL A 84 -3.21 -1.74 5.52
CA VAL A 84 -4.05 -2.88 5.12
C VAL A 84 -3.98 -3.96 6.17
N PHE A 85 -5.13 -4.31 6.73
CA PHE A 85 -5.28 -5.45 7.61
C PHE A 85 -5.55 -6.69 6.75
N ALA A 86 -4.50 -7.42 6.37
CA ALA A 86 -4.61 -8.55 5.45
C ALA A 86 -4.93 -9.85 6.19
N PRO A 87 -6.12 -10.45 6.03
CA PRO A 87 -6.38 -11.79 6.54
C PRO A 87 -5.49 -12.81 5.83
N ASN A 88 -4.86 -13.69 6.61
CA ASN A 88 -4.13 -14.83 6.06
C ASN A 88 -5.09 -15.95 5.60
N ASN A 89 -4.58 -16.95 4.89
CA ASN A 89 -5.38 -18.09 4.44
C ASN A 89 -6.07 -18.82 5.59
N ALA A 90 -5.46 -18.85 6.79
CA ALA A 90 -6.07 -19.44 7.98
C ALA A 90 -7.31 -18.64 8.45
N ALA A 91 -7.30 -17.32 8.31
CA ALA A 91 -8.44 -16.45 8.60
C ALA A 91 -9.62 -16.76 7.67
N PHE A 92 -9.35 -16.95 6.38
CA PHE A 92 -10.37 -17.36 5.41
C PHE A 92 -10.90 -18.77 5.71
N ALA A 93 -10.04 -19.69 6.18
CA ALA A 93 -10.44 -21.04 6.56
C ALA A 93 -11.32 -21.11 7.83
N LYS A 94 -11.29 -20.07 8.69
CA LYS A 94 -12.20 -19.96 9.84
C LYS A 94 -13.62 -19.58 9.44
N LEU A 95 -13.82 -19.01 8.25
CA LEU A 95 -15.16 -18.70 7.77
C LEU A 95 -15.91 -20.00 7.42
N PRO A 96 -17.24 -20.01 7.56
CA PRO A 96 -18.05 -21.15 7.13
C PRO A 96 -17.75 -21.52 5.68
N ALA A 97 -17.70 -22.83 5.40
CA ALA A 97 -17.50 -23.33 4.04
C ALA A 97 -18.55 -22.73 3.10
N GLY A 98 -18.10 -22.21 1.95
CA GLY A 98 -18.96 -21.53 0.97
C GLY A 98 -19.11 -20.02 1.15
N THR A 99 -18.66 -19.41 2.26
CA THR A 99 -18.64 -17.94 2.38
C THR A 99 -17.64 -17.33 1.41
N VAL A 100 -16.41 -17.84 1.35
CA VAL A 100 -15.37 -17.34 0.43
C VAL A 100 -15.78 -17.55 -1.03
N ASP A 101 -16.27 -18.74 -1.37
CA ASP A 101 -16.76 -19.04 -2.72
C ASP A 101 -17.93 -18.14 -3.11
N GLY A 102 -18.84 -17.86 -2.16
CA GLY A 102 -19.94 -16.92 -2.34
C GLY A 102 -19.46 -15.50 -2.63
N LEU A 103 -18.43 -15.05 -1.91
CA LEU A 103 -17.84 -13.72 -2.09
C LEU A 103 -17.06 -13.57 -3.41
N LEU A 104 -16.51 -14.66 -3.94
CA LEU A 104 -15.83 -14.69 -5.24
C LEU A 104 -16.79 -14.75 -6.43
N LYS A 105 -18.10 -14.91 -6.21
CA LYS A 105 -19.08 -14.89 -7.30
C LYS A 105 -19.23 -13.48 -7.89
N PRO A 106 -19.50 -13.37 -9.22
CA PRO A 106 -19.74 -12.09 -9.87
C PRO A 106 -20.89 -11.29 -9.22
N GLU A 107 -21.92 -11.99 -8.74
CA GLU A 107 -23.07 -11.40 -8.01
C GLU A 107 -22.69 -10.77 -6.66
N SER A 108 -21.53 -11.14 -6.10
CA SER A 108 -21.04 -10.64 -4.81
C SER A 108 -19.83 -9.72 -4.95
N LEU A 109 -19.46 -9.30 -6.15
CA LEU A 109 -18.30 -8.41 -6.35
C LEU A 109 -18.43 -7.10 -5.59
N ASP A 110 -19.63 -6.53 -5.48
CA ASP A 110 -19.85 -5.31 -4.71
C ASP A 110 -19.62 -5.55 -3.20
N LYS A 111 -20.03 -6.71 -2.70
CA LYS A 111 -19.75 -7.13 -1.32
C LYS A 111 -18.26 -7.37 -1.11
N LEU A 112 -17.60 -8.01 -2.08
CA LEU A 112 -16.17 -8.25 -2.05
C LEU A 112 -15.39 -6.94 -2.01
N LYS A 113 -15.75 -5.97 -2.85
CA LYS A 113 -15.17 -4.61 -2.84
C LYS A 113 -15.39 -3.93 -1.50
N ALA A 114 -16.59 -4.03 -0.93
CA ALA A 114 -16.88 -3.45 0.39
C ALA A 114 -16.04 -4.12 1.49
N ILE A 115 -15.90 -5.44 1.48
CA ILE A 115 -15.06 -6.16 2.45
C ILE A 115 -13.58 -5.77 2.28
N LEU A 116 -13.06 -5.74 1.06
CA LEU A 116 -11.67 -5.38 0.80
C LEU A 116 -11.37 -3.93 1.21
N THR A 117 -12.25 -2.98 0.89
CA THR A 117 -12.10 -1.59 1.32
C THR A 117 -12.33 -1.39 2.82
N TYR A 118 -13.02 -2.30 3.50
CA TYR A 118 -13.17 -2.32 4.96
C TYR A 118 -11.87 -2.79 5.66
N HIS A 119 -11.06 -3.62 5.00
CA HIS A 119 -9.73 -3.98 5.53
C HIS A 119 -8.67 -2.90 5.29
N VAL A 120 -8.99 -1.86 4.54
CA VAL A 120 -8.06 -0.79 4.15
C VAL A 120 -8.40 0.47 4.93
N VAL A 121 -7.38 1.06 5.53
CA VAL A 121 -7.45 2.34 6.23
C VAL A 121 -6.54 3.34 5.52
N ALA A 122 -7.07 4.53 5.23
CA ALA A 122 -6.27 5.61 4.68
C ALA A 122 -5.38 6.21 5.78
N GLY A 123 -4.07 6.24 5.54
CA GLY A 123 -3.06 6.68 6.50
C GLY A 123 -2.05 5.59 6.84
N LYS A 124 -0.90 6.00 7.38
CA LYS A 124 0.15 5.11 7.88
C LYS A 124 -0.05 4.89 9.37
N PHE A 125 -0.45 3.67 9.73
CA PHE A 125 -0.64 3.25 11.12
C PHE A 125 0.31 2.10 11.41
N ASP A 126 1.49 2.44 11.93
CA ASP A 126 2.43 1.44 12.45
C ASP A 126 1.90 0.86 13.76
N ALA A 127 2.27 -0.37 14.12
CA ALA A 127 1.80 -1.05 15.31
C ALA A 127 2.13 -0.28 16.60
N ALA A 128 3.31 0.35 16.64
CA ALA A 128 3.70 1.24 17.73
C ALA A 128 2.78 2.46 17.85
N ALA A 129 2.50 3.13 16.72
CA ALA A 129 1.60 4.29 16.69
C ALA A 129 0.16 3.91 17.08
N VAL A 130 -0.32 2.76 16.61
CA VAL A 130 -1.62 2.20 16.99
C VAL A 130 -1.67 1.89 18.48
N THR A 131 -0.64 1.25 19.02
CA THR A 131 -0.54 0.93 20.45
C THR A 131 -0.53 2.18 21.32
N ASP A 132 0.25 3.19 20.94
CA ASP A 132 0.28 4.49 21.62
C ASP A 132 -1.07 5.19 21.56
N ALA A 133 -1.74 5.17 20.40
CA ALA A 133 -3.08 5.73 20.24
C ALA A 133 -4.11 5.02 21.12
N ILE A 134 -4.06 3.68 21.19
CA ILE A 134 -4.92 2.88 22.07
C ILE A 134 -4.70 3.28 23.54
N ASN A 135 -3.44 3.34 23.99
CA ASN A 135 -3.10 3.71 25.37
C ASN A 135 -3.57 5.14 25.71
N LYS A 136 -3.42 6.09 24.78
CA LYS A 136 -3.88 7.48 24.95
C LYS A 136 -5.41 7.61 24.98
N ASN A 137 -6.13 6.70 24.32
CA ASN A 137 -7.60 6.73 24.21
C ASN A 137 -8.29 5.75 25.18
N ASN A 138 -7.77 5.61 26.41
CA ASN A 138 -8.33 4.74 27.45
C ASN A 138 -8.46 3.26 27.04
N GLY A 139 -7.51 2.76 26.24
CA GLY A 139 -7.42 1.34 25.86
C GLY A 139 -8.20 0.97 24.59
N LYS A 140 -8.78 1.93 23.85
CA LYS A 140 -9.47 1.69 22.57
C LYS A 140 -9.23 2.84 21.58
N TYR A 141 -8.97 2.52 20.32
CA TYR A 141 -8.78 3.49 19.25
C TYR A 141 -9.68 3.14 18.05
N SER A 142 -10.59 4.02 17.68
CA SER A 142 -11.47 3.79 16.53
C SER A 142 -10.85 4.37 15.26
N VAL A 143 -10.75 3.56 14.22
CA VAL A 143 -10.28 3.97 12.88
C VAL A 143 -11.39 3.85 11.86
N THR A 144 -11.43 4.79 10.93
CA THR A 144 -12.38 4.76 9.80
C THR A 144 -11.70 4.15 8.59
N THR A 145 -12.34 3.15 8.02
CA THR A 145 -11.88 2.42 6.83
C THR A 145 -12.24 3.18 5.55
N VAL A 146 -11.64 2.81 4.42
CA VAL A 146 -11.96 3.41 3.11
C VAL A 146 -13.41 3.13 2.71
N GLN A 147 -13.99 2.02 3.17
CA GLN A 147 -15.40 1.70 2.95
C GLN A 147 -16.36 2.66 3.68
N GLY A 148 -15.88 3.39 4.68
CA GLY A 148 -16.67 4.30 5.53
C GLY A 148 -17.08 3.70 6.87
N GLY A 149 -16.99 2.37 7.04
CA GLY A 149 -17.19 1.72 8.33
C GLY A 149 -16.01 1.94 9.29
N SER A 150 -16.27 1.85 10.59
CA SER A 150 -15.24 1.98 11.62
C SER A 150 -14.84 0.61 12.19
N ILE A 151 -13.56 0.50 12.55
CA ILE A 151 -12.98 -0.64 13.26
C ILE A 151 -12.43 -0.12 14.58
N VAL A 152 -12.70 -0.84 15.67
CA VAL A 152 -12.15 -0.52 16.99
C VAL A 152 -10.90 -1.34 17.23
N LEU A 153 -9.77 -0.67 17.33
CA LEU A 153 -8.49 -1.24 17.73
C LEU A 153 -8.39 -1.22 19.26
N SER A 154 -7.92 -2.31 19.84
CA SER A 154 -7.69 -2.46 21.28
C SER A 154 -6.43 -3.30 21.50
N LEU A 155 -5.87 -3.22 22.70
CA LEU A 155 -4.68 -3.99 23.03
C LEU A 155 -5.04 -5.05 24.06
N LYS A 156 -4.75 -6.31 23.74
CA LYS A 156 -4.99 -7.46 24.60
C LYS A 156 -3.75 -8.33 24.61
N ASP A 157 -3.23 -8.63 25.80
CA ASP A 157 -2.06 -9.50 25.99
C ASP A 157 -0.83 -9.08 25.15
N GLY A 158 -0.63 -7.76 24.98
CA GLY A 158 0.48 -7.22 24.16
C GLY A 158 0.26 -7.30 22.65
N LYS A 159 -0.92 -7.74 22.19
CA LYS A 159 -1.30 -7.84 20.78
C LYS A 159 -2.41 -6.84 20.43
N VAL A 160 -2.35 -6.31 19.22
CA VAL A 160 -3.41 -5.46 18.67
C VAL A 160 -4.58 -6.36 18.25
N MET A 161 -5.77 -6.06 18.77
CA MET A 161 -7.03 -6.68 18.42
C MET A 161 -7.94 -5.67 17.71
N LEU A 162 -8.52 -6.09 16.59
CA LEU A 162 -9.52 -5.37 15.82
C LEU A 162 -10.90 -5.90 16.19
N THR A 163 -11.86 -5.00 16.39
CA THR A 163 -13.27 -5.34 16.51
C THR A 163 -14.03 -4.68 15.37
N ASP A 164 -14.73 -5.48 14.57
CA ASP A 164 -15.53 -5.00 13.45
C ASP A 164 -16.92 -4.50 13.90
N ALA A 165 -17.69 -3.96 12.96
CA ALA A 165 -19.02 -3.44 13.22
C ALA A 165 -20.07 -4.51 13.56
N ASN A 166 -19.78 -5.78 13.27
CA ASN A 166 -20.60 -6.94 13.62
C ASN A 166 -20.23 -7.53 15.00
N GLY A 167 -19.20 -6.99 15.67
CA GLY A 167 -18.68 -7.51 16.93
C GLY A 167 -17.71 -8.69 16.76
N GLY A 168 -17.32 -9.02 15.52
CA GLY A 168 -16.25 -9.94 15.22
C GLY A 168 -14.92 -9.40 15.71
N THR A 169 -14.10 -10.25 16.32
CA THR A 169 -12.78 -9.87 16.83
C THR A 169 -11.69 -10.57 16.03
N SER A 170 -10.67 -9.81 15.64
CA SER A 170 -9.52 -10.30 14.88
C SER A 170 -8.24 -9.89 15.57
N THR A 171 -7.26 -10.78 15.61
CA THR A 171 -5.97 -10.53 16.26
C THR A 171 -4.90 -10.33 15.18
N VAL A 172 -4.08 -9.30 15.34
CA VAL A 172 -2.90 -9.11 14.48
C VAL A 172 -1.85 -10.16 14.84
N VAL A 173 -1.53 -11.02 13.87
CA VAL A 173 -0.53 -12.10 14.02
C VAL A 173 0.85 -11.65 13.57
N LEU A 174 0.91 -10.78 12.56
CA LEU A 174 2.13 -10.16 12.08
C LEU A 174 1.83 -8.69 11.81
N ALA A 175 2.63 -7.79 12.37
CA ALA A 175 2.43 -6.36 12.22
C ALA A 175 3.65 -5.73 11.55
N ASP A 176 3.50 -4.50 11.06
CA ASP A 176 4.59 -3.67 10.52
C ASP A 176 5.30 -4.24 9.29
N VAL A 177 4.56 -4.94 8.42
CA VAL A 177 5.09 -5.37 7.12
C VAL A 177 5.12 -4.15 6.19
N ALA A 178 6.33 -3.64 5.93
CA ALA A 178 6.52 -2.47 5.10
C ALA A 178 6.21 -2.77 3.62
N ALA A 179 5.45 -1.87 2.99
CA ALA A 179 5.22 -1.83 1.56
C ALA A 179 5.51 -0.40 1.04
N SER A 180 5.79 -0.25 -0.25
CA SER A 180 6.15 1.05 -0.82
C SER A 180 5.08 2.12 -0.65
N ASN A 181 3.81 1.71 -0.70
CA ASN A 181 2.64 2.56 -0.58
C ASN A 181 1.91 2.40 0.77
N GLY A 182 2.53 1.78 1.78
CA GLY A 182 1.83 1.56 3.04
C GLY A 182 2.44 0.55 4.02
N VAL A 183 1.58 0.03 4.88
CA VAL A 183 1.91 -0.99 5.88
C VAL A 183 0.84 -2.09 5.84
N ILE A 184 1.28 -3.34 5.90
CA ILE A 184 0.41 -4.51 5.99
C ILE A 184 0.48 -5.07 7.41
N HIS A 185 -0.68 -5.32 7.99
CA HIS A 185 -0.85 -6.04 9.25
C HIS A 185 -1.62 -7.33 8.96
N ALA A 186 -0.96 -8.47 9.12
CA ALA A 186 -1.62 -9.76 8.96
C ALA A 186 -2.54 -10.04 10.15
N ILE A 187 -3.78 -10.42 9.87
CA ILE A 187 -4.79 -10.76 10.87
C ILE A 187 -5.21 -12.23 10.75
N ASP A 188 -5.63 -12.80 11.88
CA ASP A 188 -6.03 -14.21 11.96
C ASP A 188 -7.50 -14.48 11.64
N THR A 189 -8.31 -13.44 11.46
CA THR A 189 -9.77 -13.51 11.27
C THR A 189 -10.19 -12.41 10.30
N VAL A 190 -11.17 -12.68 9.43
CA VAL A 190 -11.65 -11.71 8.43
C VAL A 190 -12.63 -10.74 9.10
N VAL A 191 -12.42 -9.44 8.94
CA VAL A 191 -13.35 -8.42 9.45
C VAL A 191 -14.44 -8.11 8.42
N MET A 192 -15.70 -8.07 8.85
CA MET A 192 -16.83 -7.85 7.95
C MET A 192 -17.54 -6.52 8.24
N PRO A 193 -17.87 -5.72 7.20
CA PRO A 193 -18.73 -4.55 7.36
C PRO A 193 -20.17 -4.97 7.71
N LYS A 194 -20.95 -4.02 8.26
CA LYS A 194 -22.34 -4.24 8.70
C LYS A 194 -23.34 -4.19 7.56
#